data_AF-A0A7L1FWY8-F1
#
_entry.id   AF-A0A7L1FWY8-F1
#
_cell.length_a   1.000
_cell.length_b   1.000
_cell.length_c   1.000
_cell.angle_alpha   90.00
_cell.angle_beta   90.00
_cell.angle_gamma   90.00
#
_symmetry.space_group_name_H-M   'P 1'
#
loop_
_entity.id
_entity.type
_entity.pdbx_description
1 polymer ?
#
loop_
_entity_poly.entity_id
_entity_poly.type
_entity_poly.pdbx_seq_one_letter_code
_entity_poly.pdbx_strand_id
1 'polypeptide(L)' 'AAESGAESEELLHEFLSLQKEIFSDLGLHFRVLDMPTEELGLPAYRKFDVEAWMPGRGKFGEVKGGAESP' A
#
# COMPACT_ATOMS: atom_id res chain seq x y z
N ALA A 1 -18.89 -20.49 6.61
CA ALA A 1 -19.38 -19.11 6.66
C ALA A 1 -18.76 -18.39 5.47
N ALA A 2 -19.47 -17.49 4.80
CA ALA A 2 -18.86 -16.70 3.74
C ALA A 2 -17.89 -15.72 4.42
N GLU A 3 -16.59 -16.02 4.42
CA GLU A 3 -15.56 -15.03 4.71
C GLU A 3 -15.62 -14.04 3.55
N SER A 4 -16.35 -12.93 3.74
CA SER A 4 -16.83 -12.09 2.64
C SER A 4 -15.77 -11.12 2.09
N GLY A 5 -14.49 -11.32 2.37
CA GLY A 5 -13.39 -10.42 2.01
C GLY A 5 -13.42 -9.04 2.69
N ALA A 6 -14.59 -8.60 3.16
CA ALA A 6 -14.81 -7.29 3.76
C ALA A 6 -13.94 -7.00 4.99
N GLU A 7 -13.70 -7.99 5.85
CA GLU A 7 -12.79 -7.83 7.00
C GLU A 7 -11.34 -7.62 6.54
N SER A 8 -10.94 -8.28 5.44
CA SER A 8 -9.61 -8.12 4.83
C SER A 8 -9.45 -6.73 4.22
N GLU A 9 -10.49 -6.23 3.55
CA GLU A 9 -10.52 -4.89 2.94
C GLU A 9 -10.47 -3.78 4.01
N GLU A 10 -11.22 -3.92 5.12
CA GLU A 10 -11.15 -2.98 6.25
C GLU A 10 -9.75 -2.96 6.87
N LEU A 11 -9.16 -4.13 7.13
CA LEU A 11 -7.80 -4.24 7.65
C LEU A 11 -6.78 -3.62 6.69
N LEU A 12 -6.91 -3.85 5.38
CA LEU A 12 -6.03 -3.25 4.37
C LEU A 12 -6.08 -1.72 4.42
N HIS A 13 -7.28 -1.15 4.56
CA HIS A 13 -7.47 0.29 4.66
C HIS A 13 -6.92 0.86 5.98
N GLU A 14 -7.06 0.12 7.08
CA GLU A 14 -6.45 0.47 8.37
C GLU A 14 -4.92 0.49 8.26
N PHE A 15 -4.31 -0.57 7.71
CA PHE A 15 -2.86 -0.64 7.50
C PHE A 15 -2.36 0.48 6.60
N LEU A 16 -3.08 0.79 5.52
CA LEU A 16 -2.71 1.87 4.62
C LEU A 16 -2.79 3.24 5.33
N SER A 17 -3.79 3.44 6.18
CA SER A 17 -3.95 4.67 6.96
C SER A 17 -2.82 4.85 7.97
N LEU A 18 -2.48 3.79 8.72
CA LEU A 18 -1.35 3.80 9.64
C LEU A 18 -0.02 4.09 8.92
N GLN A 19 0.20 3.51 7.74
CA GLN A 19 1.39 3.79 6.94
C GLN A 19 1.45 5.28 6.55
N LYS A 20 0.35 5.85 6.04
CA LYS A 20 0.27 7.28 5.68
C LYS A 20 0.58 8.19 6.87
N GLU A 21 0.08 7.86 8.05
CA GLU A 21 0.39 8.59 9.29
C GLU A 21 1.88 8.55 9.60
N ILE A 22 2.49 7.36 9.62
CA ILE A 22 3.93 7.19 9.87
C ILE A 22 4.78 7.99 8.87
N PHE A 23 4.46 7.94 7.58
CA PHE A 23 5.20 8.68 6.56
C PHE A 23 5.01 10.20 6.70
N SER A 24 3.82 10.64 7.09
CA SER A 24 3.52 12.05 7.34
C SER A 24 4.27 12.57 8.57
N ASP A 25 4.31 11.79 9.65
CA ASP A 25 5.04 12.11 10.88
C ASP A 25 6.56 12.17 10.66
N LEU A 26 7.07 11.33 9.76
CA LEU A 26 8.46 11.39 9.31
C LEU A 26 8.75 12.59 8.37
N GLY A 27 7.73 13.37 7.99
CA GLY A 27 7.85 14.50 7.06
C GLY A 27 8.25 14.09 5.65
N LEU A 28 7.97 12.84 5.26
CA LEU A 28 8.32 12.34 3.94
C LEU A 28 7.28 12.80 2.92
N HIS A 29 7.74 13.26 1.77
CA HIS A 29 6.85 13.46 0.63
C HIS A 29 6.62 12.09 -0.02
N PHE A 30 5.40 11.57 -0.01
CA PHE A 30 5.09 10.24 -0.53
C PHE A 30 3.82 10.26 -1.40
N ARG A 31 3.64 9.20 -2.19
CA ARG A 31 2.43 8.91 -2.95
C ARG A 31 1.98 7.48 -2.73
N VAL A 32 0.68 7.24 -2.87
CA VAL A 32 0.09 5.91 -2.82
C VAL A 32 -0.33 5.52 -4.23
N LEU A 33 0.03 4.30 -4.64
CA LEU A 33 -0.29 3.71 -5.93
C LEU A 33 -1.23 2.52 -5.69
N ASP A 34 -2.38 2.51 -6.37
CA ASP A 34 -3.24 1.33 -6.48
C ASP A 34 -2.68 0.48 -7.61
N MET A 35 -2.17 -0.71 -7.28
CA MET A 35 -1.49 -1.55 -8.25
C MET A 35 -2.51 -2.30 -9.11
N PRO A 36 -2.33 -2.35 -10.44
CA PRO A 36 -3.22 -3.08 -11.31
C PRO A 36 -3.20 -4.57 -10.97
N THR A 37 -4.32 -5.25 -11.21
CA THR A 37 -4.50 -6.67 -10.86
C THR A 37 -3.48 -7.60 -11.52
N GLU A 38 -2.86 -7.17 -12.62
CA GLU A 38 -1.82 -7.89 -13.36
C GLU A 38 -0.45 -7.87 -12.66
N GLU A 39 -0.21 -6.90 -11.78
CA GLU A 39 1.02 -6.76 -10.98
C GLU A 39 0.86 -7.37 -9.58
N LEU A 40 -0.28 -8.01 -9.31
CA LEU A 40 -0.54 -8.75 -8.09
C LEU A 40 0.12 -10.13 -8.22
N GLY A 41 1.14 -10.39 -7.41
CA GLY A 41 1.62 -11.77 -7.24
C GLY A 41 0.47 -12.64 -6.73
N LEU A 42 0.25 -13.82 -7.34
CA LEU A 42 -0.74 -14.79 -6.86
C LEU A 42 -0.50 -15.06 -5.36
N PRO A 43 -1.50 -14.98 -4.46
CA PRO A 43 -2.94 -14.87 -4.68
C PRO A 43 -3.52 -13.46 -4.42
N ALA A 44 -2.77 -12.36 -4.50
CA ALA A 44 -3.28 -11.08 -4.04
C ALA A 44 -4.46 -10.53 -4.87
N TYR A 45 -5.50 -10.00 -4.20
CA TYR A 45 -6.71 -9.41 -4.82
C TYR A 45 -6.58 -7.90 -5.02
N ARG A 46 -5.87 -7.22 -4.11
CA ARG A 46 -5.58 -5.79 -4.18
C ARG A 46 -4.25 -5.48 -3.50
N LYS A 47 -3.51 -4.50 -4.02
CA LYS A 47 -2.22 -4.07 -3.46
C LYS A 47 -2.07 -2.56 -3.56
N PHE A 48 -1.64 -1.95 -2.48
CA PHE A 48 -1.24 -0.55 -2.47
C PHE A 48 0.25 -0.44 -2.21
N ASP A 49 0.94 0.31 -3.07
CA ASP A 49 2.35 0.64 -2.89
C ASP A 49 2.49 2.09 -2.42
N VAL A 50 3.31 2.29 -1.39
CA VAL A 50 3.65 3.61 -0.89
C VAL A 50 5.08 3.94 -1.30
N GLU A 51 5.22 4.97 -2.13
CA GLU A 51 6.50 5.45 -2.61
C GLU A 51 6.86 6.80 -2.00
N ALA A 52 8.07 6.94 -1.48
CA ALA A 52 8.58 8.21 -0.99
C ALA A 52 9.48 8.87 -2.03
N TRP A 53 9.49 10.20 -2.00
CA TRP A 53 10.38 11.03 -2.79
C TRP A 53 11.83 10.86 -2.33
N MET A 54 12.69 10.46 -3.26
CA MET A 54 14.12 10.27 -3.01
C MET A 54 14.89 11.42 -3.68
N PRO A 55 15.21 12.51 -2.95
CA PRO A 55 15.84 13.70 -3.55
C PRO A 55 17.20 13.38 -4.20
N GLY A 56 17.96 12.44 -3.63
CA GLY A 56 19.23 11.99 -4.21
C GLY A 56 19.09 11.21 -5.53
N ARG A 57 17.89 10.74 -5.89
CA ARG A 57 17.59 10.06 -7.16
C ARG A 57 16.72 10.88 -8.10
N GLY A 58 16.17 12.01 -7.64
CA GLY A 58 15.25 12.85 -8.41
C GLY A 58 13.94 12.16 -8.80
N LYS A 59 13.55 11.10 -8.08
CA LYS A 59 12.33 10.31 -8.37
C LYS A 59 11.74 9.71 -7.10
N PHE A 60 10.48 9.29 -7.20
CA PHE A 60 9.85 8.43 -6.19
C PHE A 60 10.46 7.02 -6.24
N GLY A 61 10.54 6.36 -5.09
CA GLY A 61 10.91 4.96 -4.98
C GLY A 61 10.07 4.26 -3.92
N GLU A 62 9.85 2.95 -4.12
CA GLU A 62 9.07 2.12 -3.20
C GLU A 62 9.71 2.08 -1.82
N VAL A 63 8.89 2.35 -0.79
CA VAL A 63 9.30 2.25 0.61
C VAL A 63 8.57 1.13 1.34
N LYS A 64 7.33 0.80 0.92
CA LYS A 64 6.58 -0.35 1.44
C LYS A 64 5.39 -0.69 0.53
N GLY A 65 5.06 -1.97 0.38
CA GLY A 65 3.85 -2.46 -0.28
C GLY A 65 3.00 -3.34 0.64
N GLY A 66 1.68 -3.15 0.65
CA GLY A 66 0.72 -3.99 1.37
C GLY A 66 -0.18 -4.73 0.37
N ALA A 67 -0.29 -6.05 0.51
CA ALA A 67 -1.05 -6.91 -0.39
C ALA A 67 -2.13 -7.69 0.38
N GLU A 68 -3.36 -7.69 -0.12
CA GLU A 68 -4.48 -8.48 0.39
C GLU A 68 -4.50 -9.84 -0.31
N SER A 69 -4.51 -10.95 0.43
CA SER A 69 -4.69 -12.31 -0.10
C SER A 69 -6.07 -12.85 0.29
N PRO A 70 -6.71 -13.70 -0.56
CA PRO A 70 -7.98 -14.35 -0.30
C PRO A 70 -7.89 -15.39 0.82
#